data_AF-A0A9E5YIA4-F1
#
_entry.id   AF-A0A9E5YIA4-F1
#
_cell.length_a   1.000
_cell.length_b   1.000
_cell.length_c   1.000
_cell.angle_alpha   90.00
_cell.angle_beta   90.00
_cell.angle_gamma   90.00
#
_symmetry.space_group_name_H-M   'P 1'
#
loop_
_entity.id
_entity.type
_entity.pdbx_description
1 polymer ?
#
loop_
_entity_poly.entity_id
_entity_poly.type
_entity_poly.pdbx_seq_one_letter_code
_entity_poly.pdbx_strand_id
1 'polypeptide(L)' 'MKKSSKNRLTPRQEAFFSGNSLFDKIARAVCRAGTLPRKELYEAWEMAKRVRRRYRGGRIIDLACGHGLLAHIMLILDD' A
#
# COMPACT_ATOMS: atom_id res chain seq x y z
N MET A 1 14.52 12.84 9.83
CA MET A 1 14.34 12.05 8.58
C MET A 1 14.50 13.00 7.40
N LYS A 2 15.38 12.74 6.43
CA LYS A 2 15.53 13.61 5.23
C LYS A 2 14.18 13.75 4.52
N LYS A 3 13.78 14.92 4.01
CA LYS A 3 12.57 15.03 3.18
C LYS A 3 12.94 14.58 1.76
N SER A 4 12.60 13.35 1.38
CA SER A 4 12.82 12.83 0.03
C SER A 4 11.64 11.94 -0.37
N SER A 5 11.17 12.12 -1.61
CA SER A 5 10.13 11.28 -2.23
C SER A 5 10.57 9.82 -2.40
N LYS A 6 11.88 9.56 -2.31
CA LYS A 6 12.50 8.23 -2.46
C LYS A 6 12.84 7.56 -1.12
N ASN A 7 12.46 8.14 0.01
CA ASN A 7 12.72 7.51 1.30
C ASN A 7 11.89 6.24 1.46
N ARG A 8 12.58 5.12 1.55
CA ARG A 8 11.96 3.81 1.72
C ARG A 8 11.43 3.62 3.13
N LEU A 9 10.39 2.80 3.23
CA LEU A 9 10.00 2.17 4.48
C LEU A 9 11.00 1.06 4.80
N THR A 10 11.30 0.90 6.07
CA THR A 10 12.28 -0.06 6.61
C THR A 10 11.70 -0.72 7.85
N PRO A 11 12.24 -1.86 8.32
CA PRO A 11 11.70 -2.56 9.50
C PRO A 11 11.63 -1.67 10.76
N ARG A 12 12.54 -0.69 10.90
CA ARG A 12 12.55 0.26 12.03
C ARG A 12 11.27 1.12 12.10
N GLN A 13 10.56 1.26 10.99
CA GLN A 13 9.37 2.11 10.87
C GLN A 13 8.06 1.32 11.11
N GLU A 14 8.12 0.01 11.38
CA GLU A 14 6.94 -0.79 11.77
C GLU A 14 6.23 -0.17 12.98
N ALA A 15 6.98 0.44 13.91
CA ALA A 15 6.44 1.10 15.10
C ALA A 15 5.49 2.28 14.79
N PHE A 16 5.55 2.86 13.59
CA PHE A 16 4.60 3.90 13.16
C PHE A 16 3.23 3.35 12.76
N PHE A 17 3.11 2.03 12.61
CA PHE A 17 1.90 1.34 12.19
C PHE A 17 1.51 0.30 13.25
N SER A 18 1.21 0.76 14.47
CA SER A 18 0.92 -0.10 15.63
C SER A 18 -0.54 -0.57 15.72
N GLY A 19 -1.43 -0.04 14.86
CA GLY A 19 -2.84 -0.42 14.86
C GLY A 19 -3.11 -1.82 14.31
N ASN A 20 -4.38 -2.24 14.40
CA ASN A 20 -4.85 -3.53 13.89
C ASN A 20 -5.65 -3.41 12.57
N SER A 21 -5.68 -2.23 11.96
CA SER A 21 -6.37 -2.05 10.68
C SER A 21 -5.68 -2.85 9.57
N LEU A 22 -6.40 -3.13 8.48
CA LEU A 22 -5.80 -3.75 7.31
C LEU A 22 -4.63 -2.91 6.76
N PHE A 23 -4.78 -1.59 6.78
CA PHE A 23 -3.71 -0.68 6.40
C PHE A 23 -2.45 -0.88 7.25
N ASP A 24 -2.58 -0.96 8.57
CA ASP A 24 -1.43 -1.16 9.47
C ASP A 24 -0.72 -2.50 9.19
N LYS A 25 -1.50 -3.56 8.92
CA LYS A 25 -0.94 -4.89 8.58
C LYS A 25 -0.13 -4.84 7.28
N ILE A 26 -0.68 -4.21 6.23
CA ILE A 26 0.01 -4.02 4.95
C ILE A 26 1.25 -3.14 5.14
N ALA A 27 1.14 -2.05 5.90
CA ALA A 27 2.24 -1.14 6.15
C ALA A 27 3.42 -1.83 6.84
N ARG A 28 3.16 -2.69 7.83
CA ARG A 28 4.20 -3.52 8.46
C ARG A 28 4.83 -4.51 7.47
N ALA A 29 4.03 -5.17 6.63
CA ALA A 29 4.55 -6.05 5.59
C ALA A 29 5.47 -5.31 4.61
N VAL A 30 5.09 -4.10 4.19
CA VAL A 30 5.91 -3.23 3.33
C VAL A 30 7.19 -2.76 4.04
N CYS A 31 7.11 -2.42 5.34
CA CYS A 31 8.30 -2.07 6.13
C CYS A 31 9.30 -3.22 6.19
N ARG A 32 8.83 -4.47 6.38
CA ARG A 32 9.68 -5.67 6.36
C ARG A 32 10.31 -5.91 5.00
N ALA A 33 9.57 -5.66 3.93
CA ALA A 33 10.10 -5.78 2.57
C ALA A 33 11.23 -4.77 2.29
N GLY A 34 11.16 -3.55 2.84
CA GLY A 34 12.26 -2.60 2.77
C GLY A 34 12.49 -1.94 1.40
N THR A 35 11.60 -2.17 0.43
CA THR A 35 11.80 -1.79 -0.98
C THR A 35 11.05 -0.54 -1.40
N LEU A 36 9.92 -0.25 -0.75
CA LEU A 36 8.96 0.76 -1.21
C LEU A 36 9.20 2.15 -0.59
N PRO A 37 9.20 3.23 -1.40
CA PRO A 37 9.08 4.59 -0.88
C PRO A 37 7.83 4.79 -0.03
N ARG A 38 7.95 5.51 1.09
CA ARG A 38 6.85 5.73 2.05
C ARG A 38 5.59 6.29 1.38
N LYS A 39 5.75 7.24 0.46
CA LYS A 39 4.62 7.89 -0.21
C LYS A 39 3.77 6.89 -1.01
N GLU A 40 4.41 5.89 -1.61
CA GLU A 40 3.75 4.93 -2.51
C GLU A 40 2.81 4.00 -1.75
N LEU A 41 3.09 3.71 -0.47
CA LEU A 41 2.15 3.00 0.40
C LEU A 41 0.83 3.76 0.56
N TYR A 42 0.91 5.07 0.85
CA TYR A 42 -0.30 5.89 1.04
C TYR A 42 -1.02 6.16 -0.29
N GLU A 43 -0.27 6.41 -1.37
CA GLU A 43 -0.80 6.59 -2.72
C GLU A 43 -1.57 5.34 -3.19
N ALA A 44 -0.97 4.15 -3.04
CA ALA A 44 -1.62 2.88 -3.38
C ALA A 44 -2.86 2.62 -2.54
N TRP A 45 -2.80 2.86 -1.22
CA TRP A 45 -3.95 2.65 -0.33
C TRP A 45 -5.13 3.55 -0.65
N GLU A 46 -4.89 4.85 -0.87
CA GLU A 46 -5.97 5.78 -1.23
C GLU A 46 -6.53 5.48 -2.62
N MET A 47 -5.68 5.04 -3.57
CA MET A 47 -6.16 4.61 -4.88
C MET A 47 -7.08 3.38 -4.74
N ALA A 48 -6.67 2.36 -3.97
CA ALA A 48 -7.48 1.17 -3.74
C ALA A 48 -8.86 1.51 -3.15
N LYS A 49 -8.90 2.39 -2.14
CA LYS A 49 -10.15 2.88 -1.55
C LYS A 49 -11.02 3.63 -2.55
N ARG A 50 -10.45 4.41 -3.47
CA ARG A 50 -11.22 5.13 -4.51
C ARG A 50 -11.78 4.16 -5.54
N VAL A 51 -10.97 3.21 -6.01
CA VAL A 51 -11.39 2.18 -6.95
C VAL A 51 -12.55 1.36 -6.37
N ARG A 52 -12.41 0.84 -5.14
CA ARG A 52 -13.47 0.05 -4.47
C ARG A 52 -14.75 0.84 -4.21
N ARG A 53 -14.67 2.16 -3.98
CA ARG A 53 -15.86 3.03 -3.85
C ARG A 53 -16.55 3.26 -5.19
N ARG A 54 -15.79 3.33 -6.28
CA ARG A 54 -16.30 3.66 -7.61
C ARG A 54 -16.81 2.44 -8.38
N TYR A 55 -16.23 1.27 -8.13
CA TYR A 55 -16.54 0.01 -8.77
C TYR A 55 -16.86 -1.03 -7.69
N ARG A 56 -18.05 -1.63 -7.76
CA ARG A 56 -18.52 -2.65 -6.81
C ARG A 56 -18.54 -4.00 -7.53
N GLY A 57 -17.38 -4.65 -7.59
CA GLY A 57 -17.15 -5.92 -8.27
C GLY A 57 -16.69 -5.77 -9.73
N GLY A 58 -16.40 -6.93 -10.35
CA GLY A 58 -15.87 -7.02 -11.71
C GLY A 58 -14.34 -7.05 -11.77
N ARG A 59 -13.78 -7.18 -12.98
CA ARG A 59 -12.32 -7.24 -13.17
C ARG A 59 -11.71 -5.85 -13.11
N ILE A 60 -10.65 -5.72 -12.32
CA ILE A 60 -9.84 -4.51 -12.22
C ILE A 60 -8.47 -4.84 -12.79
N ILE A 61 -7.97 -3.96 -13.65
CA ILE A 61 -6.66 -4.11 -14.30
C ILE A 61 -5.77 -2.96 -13.80
N ASP A 62 -4.66 -3.31 -13.18
CA ASP A 62 -3.61 -2.37 -12.75
C ASP A 62 -2.55 -2.24 -13.85
N LEU A 63 -2.62 -1.17 -14.63
CA LEU A 63 -1.73 -0.93 -15.78
C LEU A 63 -0.48 -0.18 -15.35
N ALA A 64 0.68 -0.56 -15.90
CA ALA A 64 1.98 -0.01 -15.52
C ALA A 64 2.25 -0.09 -13.99
N CYS A 65 1.85 -1.20 -13.38
CA CYS A 65 1.73 -1.35 -11.93
C CYS A 65 3.05 -1.35 -11.15
N GLY A 66 4.21 -1.35 -11.82
CA GLY A 66 5.52 -1.36 -11.19
C GLY A 66 5.68 -2.57 -10.26
N HIS A 67 5.84 -2.31 -8.95
CA HIS A 67 5.95 -3.35 -7.92
C HIS A 67 4.60 -4.03 -7.58
N GLY A 68 3.48 -3.60 -8.17
CA GLY A 68 2.19 -4.28 -8.08
C GLY A 68 1.50 -4.20 -6.71
N LEU A 69 1.85 -3.23 -5.85
CA LEU A 69 1.23 -3.13 -4.51
C LEU A 69 -0.26 -2.81 -4.60
N LEU A 70 -0.67 -1.93 -5.51
CA LEU A 70 -2.07 -1.57 -5.70
C LEU A 70 -2.88 -2.81 -6.09
N ALA A 71 -2.44 -3.57 -7.10
CA ALA A 71 -3.06 -4.84 -7.48
C ALA A 71 -3.20 -5.82 -6.30
N HIS A 72 -2.14 -6.00 -5.49
CA HIS A 72 -2.21 -6.87 -4.31
C HIS A 72 -3.21 -6.36 -3.26
N ILE A 73 -3.28 -5.05 -3.02
CA ILE A 73 -4.28 -4.47 -2.12
C ILE A 73 -5.68 -4.71 -2.66
N MET A 74 -5.90 -4.56 -3.97
CA MET A 74 -7.19 -4.81 -4.60
C MET A 74 -7.62 -6.27 -4.45
N LEU A 75 -6.70 -7.23 -4.60
CA LEU A 75 -6.97 -8.66 -4.35
C LEU A 75 -7.36 -8.94 -2.90
N ILE A 76 -6.69 -8.30 -1.93
CA ILE A 76 -7.01 -8.48 -0.50
C ILE A 76 -8.39 -7.88 -0.15
N LEU A 77 -8.83 -6.86 -0.90
CA LEU A 77 -10.12 -6.20 -0.72
C LEU A 77 -11.24 -6.82 -1.58
N ASP A 78 -10.94 -7.86 -2.34
CA ASP A 78 -11.90 -8.64 -3.12
C ASP A 78 -12.59 -9.61 -2.16
N ASP A 79 -13.81 -9.27 -1.76
CA ASP A 79 -14.68 -10.02 -0.86
C ASP A 79 -15.72 -10.82 -1.68
#